data_AF-A0A061J462-F1
#
_entry.id   AF-A0A061J462-F1
#
_cell.length_a   1.000
_cell.length_b   1.000
_cell.length_c   1.000
_cell.angle_alpha   90.00
_cell.angle_beta   90.00
_cell.angle_gamma   90.00
#
_symmetry.space_group_name_H-M   'P 1'
#
loop_
_entity.id
_entity.type
_entity.pdbx_description
1 polymer ?
#
loop_
_entity_poly.entity_id
_entity_poly.type
_entity_poly.pdbx_seq_one_letter_code
_entity_poly.pdbx_strand_id
1 'polypeptide(L)'
;MLSEEAYGHIELIIGPMFAGKTTELMRRVRRELHARRTCYVIKHSRDVRYDSECVSSHDMQILGATAAVAELREIGDAWRAYQVVAVDEGQFFPDIVEFCNTAADAGKTVIVSALDGDYRRRPFDGICRLIPLAETVKKLSAVCMECHSRSASFTYRTVSSEKRELIGGADMYIAACRRCFISKSRKRARAEAASCSADKLEDAPQDPEAEKQECAPHDQETEPRTPSTTAAGAAGFPSPLEIGAKAPDDDKHCTPKKQLQCD
;
A
#
# COMPACT_ATOMS: atom_id res chain seq x y z
N MET A 1 31.16 -14.90 -29.00
CA MET A 1 30.41 -15.40 -27.83
C MET A 1 30.10 -14.17 -27.00
N LEU A 2 28.91 -13.59 -27.17
CA LEU A 2 28.43 -12.62 -26.17
C LEU A 2 28.37 -13.43 -24.87
N SER A 3 29.10 -12.99 -23.84
CA SER A 3 28.88 -13.50 -22.49
C SER A 3 27.38 -13.49 -22.24
N GLU A 4 26.81 -14.56 -21.69
CA GLU A 4 25.45 -14.50 -21.15
C GLU A 4 25.45 -13.42 -20.07
N GLU A 5 25.19 -12.18 -20.46
CA GLU A 5 25.04 -11.06 -19.54
C GLU A 5 23.85 -11.41 -18.66
N ALA A 6 24.11 -11.58 -17.37
CA ALA A 6 23.06 -11.86 -16.41
C ALA A 6 22.05 -10.72 -16.47
N TYR A 7 20.86 -11.01 -17.00
CA TYR A 7 19.78 -10.03 -17.09
C TYR A 7 19.22 -9.83 -15.68
N GLY A 8 19.54 -8.69 -15.06
CA GLY A 8 18.92 -8.29 -13.80
C GLY A 8 17.49 -7.84 -14.02
N HIS A 9 16.67 -7.99 -12.99
CA HIS A 9 15.25 -7.61 -13.05
C HIS A 9 14.68 -7.42 -11.66
N ILE A 10 13.60 -6.65 -11.56
CA ILE A 10 12.86 -6.33 -10.35
C ILE A 10 11.48 -7.00 -10.41
N GLU A 11 11.22 -7.83 -9.40
CA GLU A 11 9.92 -8.47 -9.16
C GLU A 11 9.26 -7.83 -7.93
N LEU A 12 8.15 -7.15 -8.12
CA LEU A 12 7.41 -6.48 -7.05
C LEU A 12 6.15 -7.28 -6.65
N ILE A 13 6.08 -7.69 -5.39
CA ILE A 13 4.95 -8.39 -4.78
C ILE A 13 4.27 -7.42 -3.80
N ILE A 14 3.13 -6.88 -4.21
CA ILE A 14 2.36 -5.90 -3.42
C ILE A 14 1.02 -6.46 -2.95
N GLY A 15 0.37 -5.75 -2.04
CA GLY A 15 -0.97 -6.09 -1.55
C GLY A 15 -1.18 -5.66 -0.10
N PRO A 16 -2.38 -5.88 0.44
CA PRO A 16 -2.67 -5.52 1.83
C PRO A 16 -1.91 -6.41 2.82
N MET A 17 -2.06 -6.11 4.11
CA MET A 17 -1.70 -7.06 5.17
C MET A 17 -2.50 -8.36 5.01
N PHE A 18 -1.95 -9.46 5.50
CA PHE A 18 -2.56 -10.80 5.47
C PHE A 18 -2.74 -11.42 4.07
N ALA A 19 -2.17 -10.81 3.02
CA ALA A 19 -2.21 -11.34 1.65
C ALA A 19 -1.11 -12.39 1.35
N GLY A 20 -0.28 -12.77 2.33
CA GLY A 20 0.79 -13.76 2.14
C GLY A 20 2.00 -13.25 1.34
N LYS A 21 2.32 -11.95 1.40
CA LYS A 21 3.42 -11.34 0.64
C LYS A 21 4.78 -11.95 0.97
N THR A 22 5.15 -11.99 2.25
CA THR A 22 6.38 -12.64 2.74
C THR A 22 6.41 -14.13 2.36
N THR A 23 5.27 -14.81 2.41
CA THR A 23 5.17 -16.22 1.98
C THR A 23 5.49 -16.39 0.50
N GLU A 24 4.95 -15.53 -0.37
CA GLU A 24 5.24 -15.54 -1.81
C GLU A 24 6.70 -15.14 -2.10
N LEU A 25 7.26 -14.15 -1.39
CA LEU A 25 8.67 -13.78 -1.45
C LEU A 25 9.55 -15.00 -1.17
N MET A 26 9.32 -15.63 0.00
CA MET A 26 10.09 -16.79 0.43
C MET A 26 9.90 -18.00 -0.47
N ARG A 27 8.72 -18.20 -1.05
CA ARG A 27 8.48 -19.24 -2.06
C ARG A 27 9.36 -19.03 -3.29
N ARG A 28 9.53 -17.78 -3.76
CA ARG A 28 10.43 -17.46 -4.88
C ARG A 28 11.90 -17.65 -4.49
N VAL A 29 12.31 -17.16 -3.32
CA VAL A 29 13.68 -17.39 -2.81
C VAL A 29 14.03 -18.88 -2.74
N ARG A 30 13.14 -19.71 -2.17
CA ARG A 30 13.35 -21.17 -2.11
C ARG A 30 13.52 -21.79 -3.50
N ARG A 31 12.77 -21.32 -4.50
CA ARG A 31 12.92 -21.79 -5.89
C ARG A 31 14.30 -21.46 -6.46
N GLU A 32 14.83 -20.27 -6.21
CA GLU A 32 16.18 -19.88 -6.65
C GLU A 32 17.27 -20.68 -5.94
N LEU A 33 17.09 -20.97 -4.65
CA LEU A 33 17.99 -21.84 -3.89
C LEU A 33 18.01 -23.27 -4.42
N HIS A 34 16.84 -23.84 -4.81
CA HIS A 34 16.78 -25.13 -5.48
C HIS A 34 17.49 -25.13 -6.84
N ALA A 35 17.51 -23.98 -7.52
CA ALA A 35 18.31 -23.77 -8.73
C ALA A 35 19.80 -23.48 -8.44
N ARG A 36 20.25 -23.66 -7.19
CA ARG A 36 21.63 -23.43 -6.71
C ARG A 36 22.11 -21.99 -6.87
N ARG A 37 21.20 -21.01 -6.91
CA ARG A 37 21.55 -19.59 -6.93
C ARG A 37 21.73 -19.05 -5.53
N THR A 38 22.74 -18.21 -5.32
CA THR A 38 22.98 -17.56 -4.03
C THR A 38 21.95 -16.47 -3.77
N CYS A 39 21.31 -16.50 -2.61
CA CYS A 39 20.24 -15.57 -2.23
C CYS A 39 20.61 -14.77 -0.98
N TYR A 40 20.27 -13.49 -0.98
CA TYR A 40 20.41 -12.57 0.16
C TYR A 40 19.04 -12.05 0.56
N VAL A 41 18.63 -12.25 1.81
CA VAL A 41 17.28 -11.83 2.27
C VAL A 41 17.41 -10.69 3.28
N ILE A 42 16.80 -9.56 2.96
CA ILE A 42 16.83 -8.35 3.75
C ILE A 42 15.48 -8.16 4.41
N LYS A 43 15.49 -7.98 5.72
CA LYS A 43 14.33 -7.63 6.54
C LYS A 43 14.53 -6.26 7.15
N HIS A 44 13.42 -5.59 7.46
CA HIS A 44 13.48 -4.34 8.19
C HIS A 44 13.66 -4.59 9.70
N SER A 45 14.59 -3.89 10.33
CA SER A 45 14.98 -4.09 11.74
C SER A 45 13.85 -3.90 12.76
N ARG A 46 12.83 -3.10 12.42
CA ARG A 46 11.66 -2.88 13.29
C ARG A 46 10.59 -3.97 13.18
N ASP A 47 10.69 -4.89 12.23
CA ASP A 47 9.71 -5.99 12.12
C ASP A 47 10.17 -7.23 12.90
N VAL A 48 10.01 -7.17 14.21
CA VAL A 48 10.33 -8.26 15.15
C VAL A 48 9.22 -9.31 15.28
N ARG A 49 8.13 -9.20 14.50
CA ARG A 49 6.96 -10.10 14.63
C ARG A 49 7.26 -11.55 14.22
N TYR A 50 8.32 -11.76 13.44
CA TYR A 50 8.62 -13.02 12.78
C TYR A 50 9.82 -13.78 13.35
N ASP A 51 10.45 -13.29 14.43
CA ASP A 51 11.67 -13.89 14.96
C ASP A 51 11.46 -15.17 15.78
N SER A 52 10.23 -15.48 16.23
CA SER A 52 10.01 -16.61 17.15
C SER A 52 9.28 -17.83 16.57
N GLU A 53 8.45 -17.72 15.52
CA GLU A 53 7.50 -18.82 15.23
C GLU A 53 7.38 -19.30 13.78
N CYS A 54 7.83 -18.57 12.76
CA CYS A 54 7.43 -18.90 11.37
C CYS A 54 8.58 -19.27 10.42
N VAL A 55 9.82 -19.16 10.87
CA VAL A 55 10.97 -19.70 10.14
C VAL A 55 11.44 -20.91 10.94
N SER A 56 11.03 -22.10 10.49
CA SER A 56 11.52 -23.33 11.10
C SER A 56 13.05 -23.32 11.11
N SER A 57 13.70 -23.92 12.10
CA SER A 57 15.17 -24.01 12.18
C SER A 57 15.79 -24.59 10.90
N HIS A 58 15.02 -25.38 10.16
CA HIS A 58 15.35 -25.92 8.84
C HIS A 58 15.25 -24.86 7.72
N ASP A 59 14.24 -23.98 7.74
CA ASP A 59 14.19 -22.83 6.84
C ASP A 59 15.36 -21.86 7.08
N MET A 60 15.80 -21.66 8.33
CA MET A 60 16.98 -20.82 8.64
C MET A 60 18.30 -21.40 8.12
N GLN A 61 18.41 -22.72 7.97
CA GLN A 61 19.58 -23.35 7.35
C GLN A 61 19.57 -23.29 5.82
N ILE A 62 18.40 -23.09 5.21
CA ILE A 62 18.23 -22.98 3.75
C ILE A 62 18.26 -21.51 3.31
N LEU A 63 17.75 -20.61 4.14
CA LEU A 63 17.86 -19.16 3.97
C LEU A 63 19.35 -18.79 3.88
N GLY A 64 19.76 -18.12 2.80
CA GLY A 64 21.09 -17.53 2.70
C GLY A 64 21.33 -16.45 3.77
N ALA A 65 22.32 -15.58 3.57
CA ALA A 65 22.57 -14.55 4.56
C ALA A 65 21.35 -13.61 4.72
N THR A 66 20.98 -13.38 5.97
CA THR A 66 19.90 -12.49 6.37
C THR A 66 20.47 -11.24 7.02
N ALA A 67 19.90 -10.07 6.70
CA ALA A 67 20.21 -8.82 7.38
C ALA A 67 18.92 -8.17 7.87
N ALA A 68 18.98 -7.62 9.08
CA ALA A 68 17.91 -6.80 9.66
C ALA A 68 18.45 -5.37 9.81
N VAL A 69 18.03 -4.47 8.94
CA VAL A 69 18.55 -3.08 8.85
C VAL A 69 17.40 -2.08 8.82
N ALA A 70 17.65 -0.82 9.22
CA ALA A 70 16.65 0.24 9.06
C ALA A 70 16.69 0.82 7.64
N GLU A 71 17.89 0.91 7.06
CA GLU A 71 18.11 1.40 5.70
C GLU A 71 18.95 0.41 4.89
N LEU A 72 18.68 0.29 3.58
CA LEU A 72 19.36 -0.69 2.74
C LEU A 72 20.84 -0.36 2.55
N ARG A 73 21.20 0.93 2.59
CA ARG A 73 22.60 1.38 2.56
C ARG A 73 23.46 0.82 3.69
N GLU A 74 22.88 0.43 4.82
CA GLU A 74 23.61 -0.17 5.96
C GLU A 74 24.25 -1.52 5.61
N ILE A 75 23.75 -2.19 4.57
CA ILE A 75 24.25 -3.48 4.08
C ILE A 75 25.59 -3.32 3.34
N GLY A 76 25.91 -2.10 2.86
CA GLY A 76 27.08 -1.83 2.04
C GLY A 76 27.09 -2.71 0.78
N ASP A 77 28.22 -3.34 0.50
CA ASP A 77 28.43 -4.16 -0.71
C ASP A 77 28.11 -5.65 -0.51
N ALA A 78 27.62 -6.07 0.67
CA ALA A 78 27.42 -7.49 0.96
C ALA A 78 26.48 -8.19 -0.05
N TRP A 79 25.46 -7.49 -0.55
CA TRP A 79 24.51 -8.01 -1.55
C TRP A 79 25.17 -8.36 -2.89
N ARG A 80 26.34 -7.78 -3.22
CA ARG A 80 27.02 -7.99 -4.50
C ARG A 80 27.50 -9.42 -4.71
N ALA A 81 27.78 -10.15 -3.63
CA ALA A 81 28.22 -11.56 -3.69
C ALA A 81 27.06 -12.53 -4.04
N TYR A 82 25.83 -12.05 -4.06
CA TYR A 82 24.64 -12.88 -4.28
C TYR A 82 24.07 -12.68 -5.68
N GLN A 83 23.36 -13.68 -6.20
CA GLN A 83 22.68 -13.60 -7.50
C GLN A 83 21.25 -13.08 -7.36
N VAL A 84 20.63 -13.31 -6.20
CA VAL A 84 19.26 -12.93 -5.90
C VAL A 84 19.25 -12.12 -4.61
N VAL A 85 18.55 -10.99 -4.62
CA VAL A 85 18.37 -10.12 -3.46
C VAL A 85 16.87 -9.99 -3.20
N ALA A 86 16.42 -10.45 -2.03
CA ALA A 86 15.03 -10.38 -1.62
C ALA A 86 14.86 -9.36 -0.50
N VAL A 87 13.96 -8.40 -0.66
CA VAL A 87 13.67 -7.36 0.34
C VAL A 87 12.24 -7.53 0.84
N ASP A 88 12.07 -7.83 2.13
CA ASP A 88 10.76 -7.90 2.77
C ASP A 88 10.38 -6.60 3.47
N GLU A 89 9.08 -6.34 3.56
CA GLU A 89 8.50 -5.09 4.09
C GLU A 89 9.12 -3.82 3.46
N GLY A 90 9.29 -3.87 2.13
CA GLY A 90 9.95 -2.85 1.30
C GLY A 90 9.49 -1.41 1.54
N GLN A 91 8.25 -1.22 2.01
CA GLN A 91 7.67 0.10 2.25
C GLN A 91 8.35 0.90 3.37
N PHE A 92 9.11 0.24 4.25
CA PHE A 92 9.81 0.91 5.35
C PHE A 92 11.21 1.40 4.96
N PHE A 93 11.73 1.00 3.80
CA PHE A 93 13.04 1.42 3.33
C PHE A 93 12.94 2.70 2.49
N PRO A 94 13.51 3.84 2.96
CA PRO A 94 13.45 5.10 2.22
C PRO A 94 14.29 5.05 0.92
N ASP A 95 15.30 4.20 0.88
CA ASP A 95 16.27 4.01 -0.21
C ASP A 95 15.93 2.84 -1.15
N ILE A 96 14.71 2.27 -1.04
CA ILE A 96 14.29 1.08 -1.81
C ILE A 96 14.41 1.25 -3.32
N VAL A 97 14.06 2.43 -3.86
CA VAL A 97 14.06 2.66 -5.31
C VAL A 97 15.48 2.63 -5.87
N GLU A 98 16.39 3.37 -5.24
CA GLU A 98 17.80 3.47 -5.66
C GLU A 98 18.51 2.13 -5.51
N PHE A 99 18.29 1.44 -4.40
CA PHE A 99 18.87 0.13 -4.14
C PHE A 99 18.42 -0.90 -5.18
N CYS A 100 17.11 -1.03 -5.42
CA CYS A 100 16.59 -2.03 -6.35
C CYS A 100 17.07 -1.78 -7.79
N ASN A 101 17.10 -0.53 -8.24
CA ASN A 101 17.58 -0.19 -9.58
C ASN A 101 19.08 -0.50 -9.71
N THR A 102 19.89 -0.08 -8.73
CA THR A 102 21.34 -0.34 -8.71
C THR A 102 21.65 -1.85 -8.71
N ALA A 103 20.89 -2.63 -7.94
CA ALA A 103 21.08 -4.08 -7.89
C ALA A 103 20.64 -4.74 -9.20
N ALA A 104 19.50 -4.36 -9.78
CA ALA A 104 19.06 -4.89 -11.07
C ALA A 104 20.03 -4.53 -12.20
N ASP A 105 20.50 -3.28 -12.28
CA ASP A 105 21.52 -2.83 -13.24
C ASP A 105 22.85 -3.59 -13.08
N ALA A 106 23.14 -4.09 -11.88
CA ALA A 106 24.30 -4.96 -11.60
C ALA A 106 24.04 -6.45 -11.90
N GLY A 107 22.97 -6.79 -12.63
CA GLY A 107 22.63 -8.14 -13.06
C GLY A 107 22.00 -9.01 -11.98
N LYS A 108 21.43 -8.42 -10.92
CA LYS A 108 20.77 -9.17 -9.83
C LYS A 108 19.29 -9.39 -10.12
N THR A 109 18.76 -10.53 -9.70
CA THR A 109 17.32 -10.71 -9.54
C THR A 109 16.89 -10.10 -8.21
N VAL A 110 16.14 -9.01 -8.25
CA VAL A 110 15.65 -8.30 -7.06
C VAL A 110 14.18 -8.62 -6.85
N ILE A 111 13.82 -9.17 -5.69
CA ILE A 111 12.43 -9.50 -5.37
C ILE A 111 12.00 -8.70 -4.15
N VAL A 112 10.96 -7.88 -4.27
CA VAL A 112 10.50 -6.99 -3.20
C VAL A 112 9.08 -7.38 -2.79
N SER A 113 8.84 -7.63 -1.50
CA SER A 113 7.49 -7.67 -0.94
C SER A 113 7.18 -6.42 -0.15
N ALA A 114 6.04 -5.79 -0.41
CA ALA A 114 5.68 -4.55 0.26
C ALA A 114 4.17 -4.27 0.31
N LEU A 115 3.76 -3.39 1.21
CA LEU A 115 2.45 -2.74 1.15
C LEU A 115 2.45 -1.67 0.04
N ASP A 116 1.42 -1.64 -0.81
CA ASP A 116 1.26 -0.58 -1.82
C ASP A 116 0.59 0.67 -1.26
N GLY A 117 -0.19 0.54 -0.18
CA GLY A 117 -0.82 1.67 0.49
C GLY A 117 -0.94 1.48 2.00
N ASP A 118 -0.99 2.61 2.70
CA ASP A 118 -1.17 2.65 4.15
C ASP A 118 -2.64 2.37 4.56
N TYR A 119 -2.92 2.46 5.86
CA TYR A 119 -4.26 2.23 6.42
C TYR A 119 -5.33 3.23 5.93
N ARG A 120 -4.93 4.34 5.31
CA ARG A 120 -5.79 5.37 4.70
C ARG A 120 -5.88 5.19 3.18
N ARG A 121 -5.22 4.18 2.61
CA ARG A 121 -5.02 3.95 1.17
C ARG A 121 -4.19 5.05 0.50
N ARG A 122 -3.34 5.74 1.26
CA ARG A 122 -2.32 6.62 0.69
C ARG A 122 -1.14 5.77 0.21
N PRO A 123 -0.54 6.12 -0.94
CA PRO A 123 0.54 5.34 -1.52
C PRO A 123 1.75 5.29 -0.58
N PHE A 124 2.39 4.13 -0.47
CA PHE A 124 3.78 4.08 -0.02
C PHE A 124 4.68 4.49 -1.19
N ASP A 125 5.18 5.73 -1.14
CA ASP A 125 5.70 6.42 -2.33
C ASP A 125 6.88 5.69 -2.98
N GLY A 126 7.81 5.14 -2.19
CA GLY A 126 8.92 4.33 -2.70
C GLY A 126 8.44 3.10 -3.48
N ILE A 127 7.41 2.42 -2.97
CA ILE A 127 6.83 1.23 -3.61
C ILE A 127 6.09 1.59 -4.90
N CYS A 128 5.33 2.69 -4.89
CA CYS A 128 4.65 3.14 -6.11
C CYS A 128 5.65 3.58 -7.19
N ARG A 129 6.79 4.17 -6.80
CA ARG A 129 7.87 4.56 -7.72
C ARG A 129 8.66 3.38 -8.27
N LEU A 130 8.62 2.21 -7.62
CA LEU A 130 9.21 0.97 -8.17
C LEU A 130 8.37 0.36 -9.30
N ILE A 131 7.06 0.60 -9.35
CA ILE A 131 6.17 0.01 -10.37
C ILE A 131 6.68 0.23 -11.81
N PRO A 132 7.06 1.44 -12.26
CA PRO A 132 7.56 1.65 -13.62
C PRO A 132 8.95 1.04 -13.88
N LEU A 133 9.70 0.68 -12.82
CA LEU A 133 11.03 0.08 -12.92
C LEU A 133 10.97 -1.45 -12.87
N ALA A 134 9.82 -2.04 -12.55
CA ALA A 134 9.68 -3.48 -12.32
C ALA A 134 9.20 -4.22 -13.57
N GLU A 135 9.95 -5.26 -13.96
CA GLU A 135 9.57 -6.19 -15.04
C GLU A 135 8.35 -7.03 -14.65
N THR A 136 8.10 -7.24 -13.36
CA THR A 136 6.91 -7.95 -12.89
C THR A 136 6.32 -7.27 -11.66
N VAL A 137 5.02 -6.97 -11.71
CA VAL A 137 4.26 -6.47 -10.56
C VAL A 137 3.08 -7.41 -10.30
N LYS A 138 3.05 -8.02 -9.11
CA LYS A 138 1.97 -8.91 -8.66
C LYS A 138 1.30 -8.32 -7.43
N LYS A 139 0.02 -7.94 -7.58
CA LYS A 139 -0.81 -7.51 -6.45
C LYS A 139 -1.61 -8.68 -5.88
N LEU A 140 -1.18 -9.17 -4.73
CA LEU A 140 -1.88 -10.20 -3.96
C LEU A 140 -3.14 -9.61 -3.30
N SER A 141 -4.11 -10.48 -3.07
CA SER A 141 -5.32 -10.16 -2.33
C SER A 141 -5.44 -11.07 -1.12
N ALA A 142 -5.99 -10.55 -0.03
CA ALA A 142 -6.34 -11.32 1.16
C ALA A 142 -7.83 -11.70 1.13
N VAL A 143 -8.31 -12.41 2.15
CA VAL A 143 -9.76 -12.55 2.41
C VAL A 143 -10.21 -11.38 3.29
N CYS A 144 -11.35 -10.77 2.96
CA CYS A 144 -11.90 -9.67 3.75
C CYS A 144 -12.37 -10.16 5.12
N MET A 145 -11.70 -9.72 6.17
CA MET A 145 -11.96 -10.09 7.57
C MET A 145 -13.21 -9.44 8.17
N GLU A 146 -13.90 -8.59 7.41
CA GLU A 146 -15.18 -7.99 7.83
C GLU A 146 -16.40 -8.71 7.24
N CYS A 147 -16.31 -9.21 6.01
CA CYS A 147 -17.46 -9.83 5.33
C CYS A 147 -17.24 -11.28 4.94
N HIS A 148 -16.01 -11.79 5.10
CA HIS A 148 -15.62 -13.20 4.98
C HIS A 148 -15.94 -13.86 3.62
N SER A 149 -16.34 -13.07 2.62
CA SER A 149 -16.94 -13.55 1.36
C SER A 149 -16.29 -12.94 0.11
N ARG A 150 -15.36 -11.99 0.26
CA ARG A 150 -14.77 -11.26 -0.86
C ARG A 150 -13.27 -11.08 -0.66
N SER A 151 -12.56 -10.95 -1.76
CA SER A 151 -11.16 -10.54 -1.77
C SER A 151 -11.00 -9.14 -1.16
N ALA A 152 -9.95 -8.99 -0.36
CA ALA A 152 -9.52 -7.75 0.25
C ALA A 152 -8.28 -7.22 -0.47
N SER A 153 -8.31 -5.92 -0.75
CA SER A 153 -7.22 -5.20 -1.42
C SER A 153 -6.68 -4.05 -0.56
N PHE A 154 -7.22 -3.87 0.66
CA PHE A 154 -6.88 -2.76 1.54
C PHE A 154 -6.64 -3.27 2.96
N THR A 155 -5.75 -2.60 3.68
CA THR A 155 -5.60 -2.73 5.12
C THR A 155 -6.39 -1.64 5.81
N TYR A 156 -7.21 -1.99 6.79
CA TYR A 156 -7.91 -1.04 7.65
C TYR A 156 -7.37 -1.13 9.08
N ARG A 157 -7.04 0.01 9.69
CA ARG A 157 -6.60 0.08 11.10
C ARG A 157 -7.81 0.14 12.03
N THR A 158 -7.86 -0.77 13.00
CA THR A 158 -8.94 -0.88 13.99
C THR A 158 -8.74 0.02 15.22
N VAL A 159 -7.49 0.35 15.54
CA VAL A 159 -7.13 1.20 16.71
C VAL A 159 -7.08 2.70 16.38
N SER A 160 -7.33 3.53 17.39
CA SER A 160 -7.23 4.99 17.33
C SER A 160 -5.78 5.44 17.42
N SER A 161 -5.12 5.53 16.27
CA SER A 161 -3.81 6.15 16.14
C SER A 161 -3.68 6.83 14.78
N GLU A 162 -3.05 8.00 14.75
CA GLU A 162 -2.79 8.79 13.54
C GLU A 162 -1.41 8.53 12.92
N LYS A 163 -0.50 7.88 13.66
CA LYS A 163 0.84 7.56 13.17
C LYS A 163 0.76 6.71 11.92
N ARG A 164 1.41 7.10 10.82
CA ARG A 164 1.39 6.32 9.58
C ARG A 164 2.00 4.94 9.79
N GLU A 165 3.20 4.90 10.35
CA GLU A 165 3.90 3.69 10.75
C GLU A 165 3.52 3.32 12.19
N LEU A 166 2.81 2.20 12.33
CA LEU A 166 2.48 1.60 13.60
C LEU A 166 2.59 0.09 13.43
N ILE A 167 3.62 -0.49 14.05
CA ILE A 167 3.87 -1.93 14.00
C ILE A 167 2.76 -2.64 14.77
N GLY A 168 2.14 -3.62 14.13
CA GLY A 168 1.03 -4.38 14.69
C GLY A 168 0.60 -5.53 13.77
N GLY A 169 -0.24 -6.41 14.27
CA GLY A 169 -0.78 -7.57 13.56
C GLY A 169 -2.29 -7.48 13.41
N ALA A 170 -2.97 -8.62 13.59
CA ALA A 170 -4.42 -8.73 13.50
C ALA A 170 -5.17 -8.03 14.65
N ASP A 171 -4.46 -7.67 15.72
CA ASP A 171 -4.94 -6.88 16.84
C ASP A 171 -5.21 -5.41 16.45
N MET A 172 -4.38 -4.84 15.57
CA MET A 172 -4.47 -3.43 15.15
C MET A 172 -4.99 -3.23 13.72
N TYR A 173 -5.00 -4.29 12.91
CA TYR A 173 -5.30 -4.21 11.48
C TYR A 173 -6.16 -5.35 10.99
N ILE A 174 -7.00 -5.07 10.00
CA ILE A 174 -7.76 -6.08 9.25
C ILE A 174 -7.59 -5.88 7.75
N ALA A 175 -7.62 -6.98 6.99
CA ALA A 175 -7.78 -6.92 5.54
C ALA A 175 -9.26 -6.64 5.17
N ALA A 176 -9.51 -5.65 4.34
CA ALA A 176 -10.84 -5.22 3.96
C ALA A 176 -11.02 -5.13 2.44
N CYS A 177 -12.18 -5.58 1.96
CA CYS A 177 -12.65 -5.27 0.61
C CYS A 177 -13.10 -3.80 0.52
N ARG A 178 -13.28 -3.29 -0.70
CA ARG A 178 -13.66 -1.89 -0.96
C ARG A 178 -14.89 -1.44 -0.17
N ARG A 179 -15.97 -2.22 -0.20
CA ARG A 179 -17.25 -1.89 0.48
C ARG A 179 -17.07 -1.80 1.99
N CYS A 180 -16.40 -2.80 2.58
CA CYS A 180 -16.21 -2.85 4.03
C CYS A 180 -15.28 -1.73 4.51
N PHE A 181 -14.20 -1.45 3.77
CA PHE A 181 -13.31 -0.33 4.06
C PHE A 181 -14.09 0.99 4.09
N ILE A 182 -14.83 1.33 3.02
CA ILE A 182 -15.59 2.58 2.94
C ILE A 182 -16.64 2.66 4.06
N SER A 183 -17.35 1.56 4.33
CA SER A 183 -18.36 1.50 5.41
C SER A 183 -17.73 1.81 6.77
N LYS A 184 -16.63 1.15 7.12
CA LYS A 184 -15.92 1.41 8.38
C LYS A 184 -15.34 2.82 8.45
N SER A 185 -14.70 3.30 7.39
CA SER A 185 -14.16 4.67 7.34
C SER A 185 -15.26 5.71 7.57
N ARG A 186 -16.45 5.53 6.98
CA ARG A 186 -17.60 6.43 7.21
C ARG A 186 -18.12 6.36 8.65
N LYS A 187 -18.20 5.16 9.24
CA LYS A 187 -18.61 5.00 10.65
C LYS A 187 -17.62 5.68 11.59
N ARG A 188 -16.31 5.50 11.36
CA ARG A 188 -15.25 6.14 12.14
C ARG A 188 -15.33 7.67 12.05
N ALA A 189 -15.43 8.22 10.84
CA ALA A 189 -15.55 9.67 10.65
C ALA A 189 -16.79 10.26 11.34
N ARG A 190 -17.92 9.52 11.35
CA ARG A 190 -19.13 9.94 12.10
C ARG A 190 -18.93 9.91 13.61
N ALA A 191 -18.24 8.89 14.13
CA ALA A 191 -17.94 8.79 15.56
C ALA A 191 -16.99 9.91 16.01
N GLU A 192 -15.95 10.19 15.23
CA GLU A 192 -15.00 11.30 15.47
C GLU A 192 -15.69 12.68 15.40
N ALA A 193 -16.65 12.86 14.47
CA ALA A 193 -17.43 14.09 14.41
C ALA A 193 -18.39 14.25 15.62
N ALA A 194 -18.96 13.15 16.11
CA ALA A 194 -19.86 13.16 17.26
C ALA A 194 -19.11 13.44 18.59
N SER A 195 -17.89 12.94 18.76
CA SER A 195 -17.08 13.25 19.94
C SER A 195 -16.70 14.74 19.98
N CYS A 196 -16.31 15.34 18.86
CA CYS A 196 -16.00 16.77 18.80
C CYS A 196 -17.21 17.69 19.07
N SER A 197 -18.44 17.20 18.93
CA SER A 197 -19.64 17.97 19.30
C SER A 197 -20.04 17.85 20.77
N ALA A 198 -19.57 16.81 21.47
CA ALA A 198 -19.80 16.63 22.90
C ALA A 198 -18.84 17.47 23.76
N ASP A 199 -17.58 17.61 23.32
CA ASP A 199 -16.56 18.40 24.03
C ASP A 199 -16.80 19.93 24.00
N LYS A 200 -17.82 20.42 23.28
CA LYS A 200 -18.18 21.86 23.22
C LYS A 200 -19.23 22.30 24.23
N LEU A 201 -19.68 21.42 25.13
CA LEU A 201 -20.72 21.72 26.12
C LEU A 201 -20.21 21.80 27.58
N GLU A 202 -18.90 21.59 27.83
CA GLU A 202 -18.36 21.59 29.21
C GLU A 202 -17.56 22.84 29.60
N ASP A 203 -17.30 23.79 28.70
CA ASP A 203 -16.74 25.12 29.04
C ASP A 203 -17.76 26.23 28.81
N ALA A 204 -18.77 26.30 29.69
CA ALA A 204 -19.57 27.50 29.88
C ALA A 204 -19.12 28.16 31.20
N PRO A 205 -18.54 29.38 31.18
CA PRO A 205 -18.27 30.10 32.41
C PRO A 205 -19.60 30.41 33.12
N GLN A 206 -19.69 30.06 34.41
CA GLN A 206 -20.74 30.57 35.29
C GLN A 206 -20.38 32.02 35.66
N ASP A 207 -20.89 32.99 34.90
CA ASP A 207 -20.81 34.39 35.29
C ASP A 207 -21.90 34.72 36.34
N PRO A 208 -21.54 35.32 37.49
CA PRO A 208 -22.48 36.04 38.33
C PRO A 208 -22.52 37.52 37.90
N GLU A 209 -23.75 38.01 37.71
CA GLU A 209 -24.22 39.40 37.85
C GLU A 209 -23.37 40.56 37.28
N ALA A 210 -23.93 41.26 36.29
CA ALA A 210 -23.57 42.65 36.01
C ALA A 210 -24.79 43.49 35.60
N GLU A 211 -24.76 44.72 36.09
CA GLU A 211 -25.83 45.70 36.23
C GLU A 211 -26.37 46.32 34.93
N LYS A 212 -27.55 46.92 35.09
CA LYS A 212 -28.27 47.76 34.15
C LYS A 212 -27.49 49.03 33.78
N GLN A 213 -27.47 49.39 32.50
CA GLN A 213 -27.53 50.79 32.09
C GLN A 213 -28.12 50.94 30.68
N GLU A 214 -29.21 51.70 30.62
CA GLU A 214 -29.90 52.16 29.40
C GLU A 214 -29.14 53.34 28.77
N CYS A 215 -29.23 53.47 27.44
CA CYS A 215 -29.45 54.73 26.75
C CYS A 215 -29.94 54.47 25.32
N ALA A 216 -30.93 55.26 24.89
CA ALA A 216 -31.79 55.06 23.73
C ALA A 216 -31.34 55.90 22.49
N PRO A 217 -32.19 56.20 21.48
CA PRO A 217 -32.01 55.79 20.09
C PRO A 217 -31.69 56.96 19.14
N HIS A 218 -31.35 56.66 17.88
CA HIS A 218 -31.57 57.62 16.79
C HIS A 218 -31.81 56.95 15.42
N ASP A 219 -33.01 57.22 14.91
CA ASP A 219 -33.55 57.27 13.54
C ASP A 219 -32.56 57.77 12.46
N GLN A 220 -32.67 57.58 11.13
CA GLN A 220 -33.65 57.02 10.18
C GLN A 220 -32.99 57.01 8.77
N GLU A 221 -33.45 56.12 7.90
CA GLU A 221 -33.69 56.22 6.43
C GLU A 221 -32.58 56.81 5.49
N THR A 222 -32.21 56.18 4.36
CA THR A 222 -33.01 56.08 3.11
C THR A 222 -32.18 55.32 2.04
N GLU A 223 -32.80 54.46 1.22
CA GLU A 223 -32.28 54.08 -0.12
C GLU A 223 -32.80 55.08 -1.20
N PRO A 224 -32.27 55.12 -2.45
CA PRO A 224 -32.72 54.17 -3.48
C PRO A 224 -31.70 53.73 -4.57
N ARG A 225 -31.92 52.50 -5.05
CA ARG A 225 -31.69 51.87 -6.38
C ARG A 225 -31.07 52.67 -7.54
N THR A 226 -30.23 52.00 -8.34
CA THR A 226 -30.48 51.62 -9.77
C THR A 226 -29.30 50.82 -10.39
N PRO A 227 -29.48 50.13 -11.55
CA PRO A 227 -28.77 48.90 -11.90
C PRO A 227 -27.79 49.02 -13.08
N SER A 228 -26.99 47.97 -13.29
CA SER A 228 -26.35 47.49 -14.55
C SER A 228 -25.07 46.74 -14.13
N THR A 229 -24.58 45.64 -14.71
CA THR A 229 -24.51 45.20 -16.10
C THR A 229 -24.33 43.67 -16.15
N THR A 230 -24.92 43.06 -17.16
CA THR A 230 -24.64 41.74 -17.73
C THR A 230 -23.18 41.60 -18.23
N ALA A 231 -22.57 40.42 -18.09
CA ALA A 231 -21.98 39.64 -19.19
C ALA A 231 -21.09 38.47 -18.72
N ALA A 232 -21.29 37.32 -19.37
CA ALA A 232 -20.32 36.28 -19.81
C ALA A 232 -19.39 35.61 -18.77
N GLY A 233 -19.15 34.31 -18.80
CA GLY A 233 -19.52 33.25 -19.72
C GLY A 233 -19.00 31.91 -19.17
N ALA A 234 -19.81 30.87 -19.25
CA ALA A 234 -19.44 29.51 -18.91
C ALA A 234 -18.76 28.85 -20.12
N ALA A 235 -17.53 28.38 -19.95
CA ALA A 235 -16.86 27.52 -20.93
C ALA A 235 -17.15 26.05 -20.58
N GLY A 236 -17.92 25.40 -21.45
CA GLY A 236 -18.27 23.98 -21.36
C GLY A 236 -17.12 23.06 -21.78
N PHE A 237 -17.04 21.92 -21.09
CA PHE A 237 -16.25 20.76 -21.47
C PHE A 237 -16.93 20.00 -22.64
N PRO A 238 -16.21 19.57 -23.69
CA PRO A 238 -16.76 18.64 -24.67
C PRO A 238 -16.71 17.18 -24.18
N SER A 239 -17.80 16.47 -24.45
CA SER A 239 -18.02 15.03 -24.20
C SER A 239 -17.29 14.11 -25.19
N PRO A 240 -17.12 12.81 -24.89
CA PRO A 240 -16.30 11.88 -25.66
C PRO A 240 -17.03 11.32 -26.90
N LEU A 241 -16.28 11.18 -28.00
CA LEU A 241 -16.70 10.49 -29.22
C LEU A 241 -16.44 8.97 -29.10
N GLU A 242 -17.49 8.20 -29.42
CA GLU A 242 -17.48 6.75 -29.63
C GLU A 242 -16.97 6.40 -31.03
N ILE A 243 -16.04 5.44 -31.13
CA ILE A 243 -15.73 4.63 -32.33
C ILE A 243 -15.08 3.35 -31.75
N GLY A 244 -15.43 2.09 -32.03
CA GLY A 244 -16.16 1.44 -33.11
C GLY A 244 -15.42 0.11 -33.35
N ALA A 245 -16.09 -1.02 -33.11
CA ALA A 245 -15.50 -2.35 -33.09
C ALA A 245 -15.06 -2.86 -34.47
N LYS A 246 -13.96 -3.63 -34.53
CA LYS A 246 -13.79 -4.73 -35.48
C LYS A 246 -12.68 -5.71 -35.04
N ALA A 247 -13.03 -6.98 -34.92
CA ALA A 247 -12.11 -8.10 -34.77
C ALA A 247 -11.71 -8.68 -36.14
N PRO A 248 -10.63 -9.44 -36.19
CA PRO A 248 -10.55 -10.61 -37.06
C PRO A 248 -10.31 -11.90 -36.26
N ASP A 249 -11.14 -12.90 -36.55
CA ASP A 249 -10.90 -14.32 -36.30
C ASP A 249 -9.78 -14.82 -37.22
N ASP A 250 -8.90 -15.68 -36.71
CA ASP A 250 -8.42 -16.85 -37.44
C ASP A 250 -7.68 -17.85 -36.51
N ASP A 251 -8.24 -19.06 -36.50
CA ASP A 251 -7.59 -20.37 -36.57
C ASP A 251 -7.00 -21.14 -35.35
N LYS A 252 -7.46 -22.41 -35.30
CA LYS A 252 -6.75 -23.67 -34.95
C LYS A 252 -6.72 -24.17 -33.49
N HIS A 253 -7.70 -25.04 -33.20
CA HIS A 253 -7.58 -26.43 -32.68
C HIS A 253 -6.43 -26.77 -31.70
N CYS A 254 -6.77 -27.20 -30.47
CA CYS A 254 -6.23 -28.42 -29.87
C CYS A 254 -7.07 -28.89 -28.66
N THR A 255 -7.51 -30.14 -28.69
CA THR A 255 -8.30 -30.84 -27.66
C THR A 255 -7.42 -31.39 -26.52
N PRO A 256 -7.93 -31.58 -25.29
CA PRO A 256 -7.14 -32.10 -24.18
C PRO A 256 -7.06 -33.64 -24.19
N LYS A 257 -5.85 -34.19 -24.30
CA LYS A 257 -5.58 -35.62 -24.07
C LYS A 257 -5.24 -35.89 -22.60
N LYS A 258 -6.06 -36.77 -22.01
CA LYS A 258 -5.84 -37.83 -21.00
C LYS A 258 -4.86 -37.62 -19.83
N GLN A 259 -5.45 -37.82 -18.65
CA GLN A 259 -4.84 -38.25 -17.38
C GLN A 259 -3.90 -39.45 -17.56
N LEU A 260 -2.74 -39.40 -16.92
CA LEU A 260 -1.97 -40.57 -16.49
C LEU A 260 -2.02 -40.63 -14.97
N GLN A 261 -2.53 -41.75 -14.45
CA GLN A 261 -2.28 -42.25 -13.10
C GLN A 261 -0.88 -42.89 -13.10
N CYS A 262 -0.13 -42.66 -12.02
CA CYS A 262 1.04 -43.48 -11.69
C CYS A 262 0.63 -44.46 -10.58
N ASP A 263 1.06 -45.71 -10.78
CA ASP A 263 1.04 -46.80 -9.81
C ASP A 263 1.89 -46.50 -8.56
#